data_AF-A0A498MV70-F1
#
_entry.id   AF-A0A498MV70-F1
#
_cell.length_a   1.000
_cell.length_b   1.000
_cell.length_c   1.000
_cell.angle_alpha   90.00
_cell.angle_beta   90.00
_cell.angle_gamma   90.00
#
_symmetry.space_group_name_H-M   'P 1'
#
loop_
_entity.id
_entity.type
_entity.pdbx_description
1 polymer ?
#
loop_
_entity_poly.entity_id
_entity_poly.type
_entity_poly.pdbx_seq_one_letter_code
_entity_poly.pdbx_strand_id
1 'polypeptide(L)'
;MLALLPLEDNTTADIIFGKLEDFFKSHGLPLDKINLTVTDGAPAMIGKNKGLVSRIRTVAPKTNALHCIIHQSVLCAKLSGELKEVMEKTMKIINHIRETSSTQHRLFRKFVLESQASHDDLLLHNDVRWLSKGKALERFVELRAQVVDFLKQSKSKAAADHLRVMQDTLYVCNVAFLTDIFSHLNTLNLQLQGKGKSVVDLVEKLDAFGNKLDLFHADLLSGRLLHFNTLKTVGEGNITDKMKTFITQLKDNFSARFNDFFISRDVIGFVRDPFTISPSGEFSTNAVKMLPLDEAAIQSQLAEIQAAGDMKAALRGAESLSAFWVSCPETYDTLKTLAMYVLTMFGSIYTCEAAFSKMNSVCLL
;
A
#
# COMPACT_ATOMS: atom_id res chain seq x y z
N MET A 1 -15.77 5.77 -10.09
CA MET A 1 -15.35 7.14 -9.74
C MET A 1 -16.56 8.01 -9.96
N LEU A 2 -16.99 8.76 -8.95
CA LEU A 2 -18.24 9.54 -8.99
C LEU A 2 -18.02 10.95 -9.57
N ALA A 3 -16.93 11.63 -9.18
CA ALA A 3 -16.56 12.94 -9.69
C ALA A 3 -15.07 13.23 -9.53
N LEU A 4 -14.57 14.21 -10.29
CA LEU A 4 -13.29 14.89 -10.10
C LEU A 4 -13.61 16.38 -9.96
N LEU A 5 -13.42 16.92 -8.76
CA LEU A 5 -13.80 18.30 -8.44
C LEU A 5 -12.54 19.19 -8.48
N PRO A 6 -12.49 20.22 -9.35
CA PRO A 6 -11.37 21.14 -9.37
C PRO A 6 -11.36 21.99 -8.08
N LEU A 7 -10.16 22.16 -7.52
CA LEU A 7 -9.89 23.11 -6.45
C LEU A 7 -9.08 24.24 -7.07
N GLU A 8 -9.72 25.40 -7.26
CA GLU A 8 -9.16 26.53 -8.01
C GLU A 8 -8.13 27.34 -7.19
N ASP A 9 -8.27 27.34 -5.87
CA ASP A 9 -7.43 28.10 -4.95
C ASP A 9 -6.75 27.19 -3.90
N ASN A 10 -6.79 27.56 -2.62
CA ASN A 10 -6.18 26.82 -1.52
C ASN A 10 -6.83 25.45 -1.29
N THR A 11 -6.04 24.49 -0.81
CA THR A 11 -6.48 23.13 -0.47
C THR A 11 -6.81 22.98 1.02
N THR A 12 -7.52 23.96 1.59
CA THR A 12 -7.96 23.88 2.99
C THR A 12 -9.16 22.94 3.13
N ALA A 13 -9.37 22.41 4.33
CA ALA A 13 -10.52 21.56 4.60
C ALA A 13 -11.86 22.25 4.35
N ASP A 14 -11.96 23.57 4.56
CA ASP A 14 -13.17 24.35 4.28
C ASP A 14 -13.53 24.32 2.80
N ILE A 15 -12.54 24.57 1.94
CA ILE A 15 -12.74 24.61 0.49
C ILE A 15 -13.08 23.21 -0.03
N ILE A 16 -12.38 22.18 0.45
CA ILE A 16 -12.64 20.79 0.07
C ILE A 16 -14.05 20.38 0.52
N PHE A 17 -14.44 20.70 1.75
CA PHE A 17 -15.77 20.39 2.26
C PHE A 17 -16.87 21.13 1.49
N GLY A 18 -16.70 22.42 1.20
CA GLY A 18 -17.65 23.20 0.41
C GLY A 18 -17.91 22.60 -0.97
N LYS A 19 -16.84 22.27 -1.72
CA LYS A 19 -16.98 21.61 -3.03
C LYS A 19 -17.66 20.24 -2.94
N LEU A 20 -17.36 19.45 -1.90
CA LEU A 20 -18.06 18.18 -1.65
C LEU A 20 -19.53 18.40 -1.33
N GLU A 21 -19.85 19.38 -0.48
CA GLU A 21 -21.21 19.70 -0.09
C GLU A 21 -22.03 20.15 -1.31
N ASP A 22 -21.51 21.06 -2.12
CA ASP A 22 -22.14 21.52 -3.36
C ASP A 22 -22.37 20.37 -4.35
N PHE A 23 -21.40 19.46 -4.48
CA PHE A 23 -21.53 18.29 -5.33
C PHE A 23 -22.66 17.37 -4.86
N PHE A 24 -22.72 17.05 -3.56
CA PHE A 24 -23.78 16.20 -3.01
C PHE A 24 -25.16 16.87 -3.14
N LYS A 25 -25.27 18.16 -2.80
CA LYS A 25 -26.52 18.93 -2.93
C LYS A 25 -27.02 18.98 -4.36
N SER A 26 -26.15 19.31 -5.32
CA SER A 26 -26.52 19.42 -6.74
C SER A 26 -26.97 18.10 -7.37
N HIS A 27 -26.54 16.96 -6.82
CA HIS A 27 -26.91 15.62 -7.30
C HIS A 27 -27.97 14.93 -6.42
N GLY A 28 -28.55 15.62 -5.43
CA GLY A 28 -29.55 15.04 -4.52
C GLY A 28 -29.02 13.89 -3.67
N LEU A 29 -27.71 13.86 -3.39
CA LEU A 29 -27.07 12.81 -2.60
C LEU A 29 -27.10 13.17 -1.10
N PRO A 30 -27.51 12.25 -0.21
CA PRO A 30 -27.61 12.54 1.21
C PRO A 30 -26.23 12.48 1.90
N LEU A 31 -25.71 13.64 2.30
CA LEU A 31 -24.42 13.77 3.01
C LEU A 31 -24.41 13.02 4.35
N ASP A 32 -25.54 12.97 5.06
CA ASP A 32 -25.70 12.29 6.35
C ASP A 32 -25.52 10.76 6.25
N LYS A 33 -25.58 10.22 5.04
CA LYS A 33 -25.39 8.78 4.74
C LYS A 33 -23.94 8.42 4.40
N ILE A 34 -22.99 9.36 4.50
CA ILE A 34 -21.57 9.02 4.34
C ILE A 34 -21.15 8.09 5.48
N ASN A 35 -20.79 6.86 5.14
CA ASN A 35 -20.41 5.85 6.13
C ASN A 35 -18.91 5.85 6.45
N LEU A 36 -18.07 6.10 5.44
CA LEU A 36 -16.62 6.05 5.57
C LEU A 36 -15.97 7.11 4.68
N THR A 37 -15.01 7.83 5.24
CA THR A 37 -14.12 8.75 4.50
C THR A 37 -12.70 8.18 4.48
N VAL A 38 -12.12 8.01 3.30
CA VAL A 38 -10.76 7.47 3.15
C VAL A 38 -9.84 8.56 2.64
N THR A 39 -8.71 8.75 3.29
CA THR A 39 -7.78 9.86 2.99
C THR A 39 -6.33 9.40 2.99
N ASP A 40 -5.43 10.18 2.42
CA ASP A 40 -3.97 9.99 2.50
C ASP A 40 -3.37 10.35 3.87
N GLY A 41 -4.21 10.77 4.83
CA GLY A 41 -3.78 11.20 6.16
C GLY A 41 -3.09 12.56 6.20
N ALA A 42 -3.18 13.39 5.15
CA ALA A 42 -2.65 14.74 5.18
C ALA A 42 -3.32 15.58 6.30
N PRO A 43 -2.61 16.55 6.92
CA PRO A 43 -3.18 17.36 8.00
C PRO A 43 -4.50 18.07 7.64
N ALA A 44 -4.65 18.52 6.39
CA ALA A 44 -5.89 19.11 5.89
C ALA A 44 -7.07 18.11 5.84
N MET A 45 -6.79 16.82 5.77
CA MET A 45 -7.80 15.75 5.72
C MET A 45 -8.19 15.28 7.11
N ILE A 46 -7.20 14.98 7.97
CA ILE A 46 -7.42 14.32 9.28
C ILE A 46 -7.29 15.25 10.49
N GLY A 47 -6.99 16.53 10.30
CA GLY A 47 -6.81 17.48 11.39
C GLY A 47 -8.01 17.50 12.35
N LYS A 48 -7.74 17.38 13.66
CA LYS A 48 -8.78 17.21 14.69
C LYS A 48 -9.87 18.30 14.65
N ASN A 49 -9.47 19.55 14.47
CA ASN A 49 -10.38 20.70 14.51
C ASN A 49 -10.62 21.35 13.14
N LYS A 50 -9.68 21.19 12.21
CA LYS A 50 -9.68 21.86 10.89
C LYS A 50 -9.51 20.89 9.73
N GLY A 51 -9.68 19.59 9.96
CA GLY A 51 -9.57 18.57 8.93
C GLY A 51 -10.91 18.32 8.24
N LEU A 52 -10.87 17.87 6.99
CA LEU A 52 -12.05 17.49 6.22
C LEU A 52 -12.93 16.47 6.97
N VAL A 53 -12.32 15.44 7.57
CA VAL A 53 -13.03 14.41 8.32
C VAL A 53 -13.82 15.01 9.49
N SER A 54 -13.25 15.99 10.18
CA SER A 54 -13.91 16.68 11.30
C SER A 54 -15.16 17.43 10.83
N ARG A 55 -15.11 18.03 9.63
CA ARG A 55 -16.25 18.72 8.99
C ARG A 55 -17.31 17.77 8.49
N ILE A 56 -16.93 16.65 7.86
CA ILE A 56 -17.90 15.63 7.44
C ILE A 56 -18.67 15.12 8.66
N ARG A 57 -18.01 14.94 9.81
CA ARG A 57 -18.68 14.51 11.05
C ARG A 57 -19.69 15.50 11.61
N THR A 58 -19.70 16.78 11.21
CA THR A 58 -20.75 17.71 11.66
C THR A 58 -22.08 17.47 10.95
N VAL A 59 -22.04 17.00 9.69
CA VAL A 59 -23.24 16.66 8.89
C VAL A 59 -23.55 15.16 8.89
N ALA A 60 -22.55 14.32 9.14
CA ALA A 60 -22.65 12.87 9.22
C ALA A 60 -21.90 12.35 10.47
N PRO A 61 -22.48 12.48 11.67
CA PRO A 61 -21.79 12.16 12.94
C PRO A 61 -21.34 10.70 13.06
N LYS A 62 -21.97 9.78 12.32
CA LYS A 62 -21.65 8.35 12.30
C LYS A 62 -20.54 7.99 11.29
N THR A 63 -20.02 8.95 10.53
CA THR A 63 -18.97 8.68 9.54
C THR A 63 -17.66 8.27 10.21
N ASN A 64 -17.15 7.13 9.77
CA ASN A 64 -15.81 6.67 10.11
C ASN A 64 -14.78 7.26 9.16
N ALA A 65 -13.52 7.28 9.60
CA ALA A 65 -12.42 7.74 8.76
C ALA A 65 -11.29 6.71 8.75
N LEU A 66 -10.81 6.40 7.56
CA LEU A 66 -9.71 5.49 7.34
C LEU A 66 -8.55 6.24 6.68
N HIS A 67 -7.36 6.07 7.22
CA HIS A 67 -6.16 6.41 6.47
C HIS A 67 -5.93 5.29 5.44
N CYS A 68 -5.83 5.65 4.17
CA CYS A 68 -5.58 4.74 3.07
C CYS A 68 -4.51 3.68 3.41
N ILE A 69 -4.89 2.41 3.28
CA ILE A 69 -4.02 1.26 3.60
C ILE A 69 -2.70 1.32 2.83
N ILE A 70 -2.75 1.69 1.55
CA ILE A 70 -1.56 1.81 0.70
C ILE A 70 -0.62 2.86 1.29
N HIS A 71 -1.12 4.05 1.63
CA HIS A 71 -0.32 5.11 2.23
C HIS A 71 0.27 4.69 3.59
N GLN A 72 -0.52 4.08 4.45
CA GLN A 72 -0.06 3.50 5.72
C GLN A 72 1.08 2.51 5.51
N SER A 73 0.96 1.61 4.52
CA SER A 73 2.00 0.61 4.23
C SER A 73 3.32 1.25 3.81
N VAL A 74 3.27 2.38 3.10
CA VAL A 74 4.47 3.17 2.73
C VAL A 74 5.14 3.75 3.97
N LEU A 75 4.34 4.25 4.91
CA LEU A 75 4.85 4.88 6.13
C LEU A 75 5.58 3.87 7.04
N CYS A 76 5.31 2.58 6.94
CA CYS A 76 6.02 1.53 7.68
C CYS A 76 7.49 1.41 7.26
N ALA A 77 7.81 1.68 5.99
CA ALA A 77 9.12 1.47 5.39
C ALA A 77 9.99 2.74 5.34
N LYS A 78 9.78 3.68 6.27
CA LYS A 78 10.54 4.94 6.29
C LYS A 78 12.02 4.69 6.60
N LEU A 79 12.87 5.02 5.64
CA LEU A 79 14.32 4.96 5.82
C LEU A 79 14.83 6.08 6.74
N SER A 80 15.84 5.75 7.54
CA SER A 80 16.56 6.70 8.40
C SER A 80 18.05 6.35 8.47
N GLY A 81 18.86 7.31 8.91
CA GLY A 81 20.31 7.15 9.07
C GLY A 81 21.02 6.61 7.83
N GLU A 82 21.90 5.64 8.04
CA GLU A 82 22.76 5.05 7.01
C GLU A 82 21.99 4.48 5.80
N LEU A 83 20.89 3.75 6.02
CA LEU A 83 20.12 3.19 4.91
C LEU A 83 19.43 4.27 4.06
N LYS A 84 19.06 5.41 4.67
CA LYS A 84 18.57 6.58 3.94
C LYS A 84 19.69 7.17 3.08
N GLU A 85 20.90 7.33 3.64
CA GLU A 85 22.05 7.84 2.89
C GLU A 85 22.43 6.92 1.72
N VAL A 86 22.38 5.60 1.91
CA VAL A 86 22.64 4.61 0.84
C VAL A 86 21.63 4.76 -0.29
N MET A 87 20.34 4.87 0.05
CA MET A 87 19.28 5.12 -0.94
C MET A 87 19.54 6.44 -1.70
N GLU A 88 19.83 7.53 -1.00
CA GLU A 88 20.11 8.84 -1.63
C GLU A 88 21.36 8.80 -2.53
N LYS A 89 22.43 8.13 -2.10
CA LYS A 89 23.63 7.93 -2.93
C LYS A 89 23.31 7.12 -4.19
N THR A 90 22.51 6.05 -4.06
CA THR A 90 22.09 5.23 -5.20
C THR A 90 21.30 6.06 -6.22
N MET A 91 20.33 6.86 -5.75
CA MET A 91 19.54 7.72 -6.64
C MET A 91 20.40 8.80 -7.30
N LYS A 92 21.39 9.37 -6.58
CA LYS A 92 22.35 10.31 -7.18
C LYS A 92 23.16 9.69 -8.32
N ILE A 93 23.58 8.43 -8.19
CA ILE A 93 24.30 7.72 -9.25
C ILE A 93 23.39 7.51 -10.47
N ILE A 94 22.15 7.06 -10.24
CA ILE A 94 21.16 6.88 -11.30
C ILE A 94 20.91 8.20 -12.03
N ASN A 95 20.67 9.29 -11.29
CA ASN A 95 20.39 10.62 -11.88
C ASN A 95 21.62 11.21 -12.58
N HIS A 96 22.83 10.91 -12.11
CA HIS A 96 24.07 11.29 -12.80
C HIS A 96 24.09 10.73 -14.24
N ILE A 97 23.73 9.46 -14.39
CA ILE A 97 23.74 8.76 -15.68
C ILE A 97 22.52 9.17 -16.54
N ARG A 98 21.35 9.34 -15.92
CA ARG A 98 20.07 9.47 -16.63
C ARG A 98 19.59 10.90 -16.86
N GLU A 99 19.85 11.82 -15.94
CA GLU A 99 19.27 13.18 -15.98
C GLU A 99 20.30 14.26 -16.27
N THR A 100 21.54 14.07 -15.84
CA THR A 100 22.54 15.16 -15.88
C THR A 100 22.98 15.51 -17.31
N SER A 101 22.90 14.56 -18.25
CA SER A 101 23.22 14.80 -19.65
C SER A 101 22.51 13.82 -20.56
N SER A 102 21.75 14.33 -21.52
CA SER A 102 21.11 13.54 -22.59
C SER A 102 22.12 12.73 -23.40
N THR A 103 23.34 13.27 -23.56
CA THR A 103 24.42 12.58 -24.25
C THR A 103 24.94 11.40 -23.42
N GLN A 104 25.17 11.61 -22.12
CA GLN A 104 25.58 10.50 -21.24
C GLN A 104 24.54 9.40 -21.19
N HIS A 105 23.26 9.76 -21.07
CA HIS A 105 22.18 8.78 -21.05
C HIS A 105 22.16 7.94 -22.34
N ARG A 106 22.24 8.59 -23.51
CA ARG A 106 22.31 7.89 -24.81
C ARG A 106 23.54 6.98 -24.92
N LEU A 107 24.70 7.43 -24.43
CA LEU A 107 25.94 6.64 -24.41
C LEU A 107 25.82 5.43 -23.50
N PHE A 108 25.25 5.60 -22.31
CA PHE A 108 25.00 4.49 -21.38
C PHE A 108 24.06 3.45 -22.00
N ARG A 109 22.93 3.87 -22.58
CA ARG A 109 22.01 2.93 -23.26
C ARG A 109 22.69 2.16 -24.37
N LYS A 110 23.51 2.83 -25.20
CA LYS A 110 24.27 2.16 -26.26
C LYS A 110 25.24 1.13 -25.67
N PHE A 111 25.99 1.51 -24.65
CA PHE A 111 26.92 0.63 -23.94
C PHE A 111 26.24 -0.61 -23.35
N VAL A 112 25.08 -0.43 -22.72
CA VAL A 112 24.31 -1.52 -22.12
C VAL A 112 23.76 -2.48 -23.18
N LEU A 113 23.23 -1.96 -24.29
CA LEU A 113 22.74 -2.77 -25.42
C LEU A 113 23.85 -3.63 -26.03
N GLU A 114 25.07 -3.10 -26.14
CA GLU A 114 26.24 -3.83 -26.64
C GLU A 114 26.70 -4.94 -25.68
N SER A 115 26.35 -4.84 -24.39
CA SER A 115 26.78 -5.77 -23.33
C SER A 115 25.84 -6.96 -23.08
N GLN A 116 24.76 -7.12 -23.86
CA GLN A 116 23.71 -8.14 -23.66
C GLN A 116 23.16 -8.20 -22.23
N ALA A 117 23.06 -7.05 -21.56
CA ALA A 117 22.52 -6.98 -20.21
C ALA A 117 21.04 -7.36 -20.16
N SER A 118 20.52 -7.67 -18.97
CA SER A 118 19.10 -8.02 -18.76
C SER A 118 18.13 -6.89 -19.12
N HIS A 119 18.63 -5.66 -19.20
CA HIS A 119 17.83 -4.45 -19.39
C HIS A 119 18.55 -3.39 -20.19
N ASP A 120 17.80 -2.63 -20.99
CA ASP A 120 18.38 -1.64 -21.92
C ASP A 120 18.66 -0.27 -21.29
N ASP A 121 18.24 -0.03 -20.05
CA ASP A 121 18.34 1.26 -19.36
C ASP A 121 18.11 1.16 -17.84
N LEU A 122 18.56 2.18 -17.11
CA LEU A 122 18.21 2.42 -15.70
C LEU A 122 16.83 3.06 -15.58
N LEU A 123 16.19 2.88 -14.42
CA LEU A 123 14.92 3.53 -14.11
C LEU A 123 15.16 4.78 -13.26
N LEU A 124 14.61 5.91 -13.70
CA LEU A 124 14.50 7.10 -12.86
C LEU A 124 13.45 6.86 -11.77
N HIS A 125 13.73 7.37 -10.58
CA HIS A 125 12.73 7.42 -9.52
C HIS A 125 12.01 8.77 -9.56
N ASN A 126 10.72 8.76 -9.25
CA ASN A 126 10.04 9.98 -8.82
C ASN A 126 9.87 9.90 -7.30
N ASP A 127 10.11 11.01 -6.59
CA ASP A 127 10.07 11.04 -5.12
C ASP A 127 8.72 10.62 -4.52
N VAL A 128 7.69 10.55 -5.35
CA VAL A 128 6.29 10.40 -4.95
C VAL A 128 5.92 8.94 -4.61
N ARG A 129 6.66 7.91 -5.06
CA ARG A 129 6.26 6.50 -4.83
C ARG A 129 7.42 5.55 -4.61
N TRP A 130 7.43 4.85 -3.48
CA TRP A 130 8.41 3.80 -3.13
C TRP A 130 8.40 2.59 -4.10
N LEU A 131 7.28 2.32 -4.80
CA LEU A 131 7.21 1.37 -5.92
C LEU A 131 8.25 1.71 -7.01
N SER A 132 8.50 3.00 -7.27
CA SER A 132 9.54 3.42 -8.21
C SER A 132 10.94 3.18 -7.66
N LYS A 133 11.15 3.43 -6.36
CA LYS A 133 12.45 3.23 -5.69
C LYS A 133 12.85 1.75 -5.65
N GLY A 134 11.92 0.84 -5.36
CA GLY A 134 12.18 -0.60 -5.38
C GLY A 134 12.61 -1.09 -6.77
N LYS A 135 11.88 -0.72 -7.82
CA LYS A 135 12.23 -1.07 -9.21
C LYS A 135 13.54 -0.43 -9.66
N ALA A 136 13.81 0.81 -9.25
CA ALA A 136 15.07 1.48 -9.56
C ALA A 136 16.27 0.79 -8.89
N LEU A 137 16.13 0.34 -7.64
CA LEU A 137 17.14 -0.45 -6.94
C LEU A 137 17.41 -1.78 -7.62
N GLU A 138 16.36 -2.55 -7.92
CA GLU A 138 16.44 -3.84 -8.64
C GLU A 138 17.21 -3.66 -9.96
N ARG A 139 16.80 -2.68 -10.78
CA ARG A 139 17.46 -2.36 -12.04
C ARG A 139 18.91 -1.94 -11.88
N PHE A 140 19.20 -1.15 -10.86
CA PHE A 140 20.55 -0.67 -10.56
C PHE A 140 21.48 -1.82 -10.16
N VAL A 141 20.98 -2.77 -9.36
CA VAL A 141 21.74 -3.97 -8.97
C VAL A 141 22.01 -4.85 -10.19
N GLU A 142 21.00 -5.10 -11.02
CA GLU A 142 21.13 -5.92 -12.24
C GLU A 142 22.13 -5.33 -13.24
N LEU A 143 22.16 -4.00 -13.37
CA LEU A 143 23.08 -3.27 -14.24
C LEU A 143 24.37 -2.81 -13.54
N ARG A 144 24.64 -3.26 -12.31
CA ARG A 144 25.75 -2.73 -11.49
C ARG A 144 27.10 -2.81 -12.21
N ALA A 145 27.38 -3.94 -12.88
CA ALA A 145 28.64 -4.13 -13.60
C ALA A 145 28.78 -3.11 -14.73
N GLN A 146 27.73 -2.93 -15.53
CA GLN A 146 27.70 -1.97 -16.62
C GLN A 146 27.82 -0.53 -16.12
N VAL A 147 27.15 -0.20 -15.01
CA VAL A 147 27.28 1.12 -14.38
C VAL A 147 28.71 1.39 -13.95
N VAL A 148 29.37 0.43 -13.31
CA VAL A 148 30.79 0.55 -12.90
C VAL A 148 31.68 0.77 -14.14
N ASP A 149 31.53 -0.04 -15.18
CA ASP A 149 32.39 0.05 -16.37
C ASP A 149 32.14 1.33 -17.17
N PHE A 150 30.91 1.82 -17.21
CA PHE A 150 30.57 3.11 -17.82
C PHE A 150 31.21 4.27 -17.04
N LEU A 151 31.10 4.27 -15.71
CA LEU A 151 31.70 5.32 -14.88
C LEU A 151 33.23 5.33 -14.98
N LYS A 152 33.90 4.18 -15.15
CA LYS A 152 35.37 4.11 -15.36
C LYS A 152 35.83 4.83 -16.63
N GLN A 153 34.97 4.92 -17.65
CA GLN A 153 35.29 5.61 -18.91
C GLN A 153 35.17 7.14 -18.77
N SER A 154 34.50 7.62 -17.72
CA SER A 154 34.31 9.05 -17.45
C SER A 154 35.52 9.65 -16.75
N LYS A 155 35.98 10.81 -17.24
CA LYS A 155 37.07 11.59 -16.62
C LYS A 155 36.58 12.58 -15.57
N SER A 156 35.28 12.61 -15.28
CA SER A 156 34.70 13.58 -14.35
C SER A 156 34.96 13.19 -12.88
N LYS A 157 35.19 14.19 -12.02
CA LYS A 157 35.33 13.98 -10.57
C LYS A 157 34.11 13.29 -9.97
N ALA A 158 32.90 13.68 -10.41
CA ALA A 158 31.66 13.07 -9.94
C ALA A 158 31.62 11.55 -10.23
N ALA A 159 32.00 11.12 -11.43
CA ALA A 159 32.08 9.70 -11.75
C ALA A 159 33.11 8.95 -10.91
N ALA A 160 34.27 9.55 -10.63
CA ALA A 160 35.28 8.97 -9.75
C ALA A 160 34.77 8.82 -8.30
N ASP A 161 34.07 9.83 -7.78
CA ASP A 161 33.46 9.78 -6.45
C ASP A 161 32.37 8.69 -6.37
N HIS A 162 31.54 8.55 -7.42
CA HIS A 162 30.53 7.50 -7.53
C HIS A 162 31.15 6.10 -7.61
N LEU A 163 32.23 5.91 -8.36
CA LEU A 163 32.96 4.65 -8.42
C LEU A 163 33.48 4.23 -7.05
N ARG A 164 34.06 5.17 -6.30
CA ARG A 164 34.57 4.90 -4.96
C ARG A 164 33.46 4.41 -4.02
N VAL A 165 32.26 4.98 -4.12
CA VAL A 165 31.08 4.52 -3.37
C VAL A 165 30.66 3.12 -3.81
N MET A 166 30.61 2.85 -5.12
CA MET A 166 30.19 1.54 -5.64
C MET A 166 31.17 0.41 -5.36
N GLN A 167 32.42 0.73 -5.05
CA GLN A 167 33.47 -0.21 -4.63
C GLN A 167 33.46 -0.48 -3.11
N ASP A 168 32.77 0.35 -2.32
CA ASP A 168 32.65 0.15 -0.89
C ASP A 168 31.75 -1.07 -0.58
N THR A 169 32.32 -2.07 0.10
CA THR A 169 31.62 -3.33 0.40
C THR A 169 30.35 -3.08 1.21
N LEU A 170 30.41 -2.20 2.22
CA LEU A 170 29.28 -1.92 3.10
C LEU A 170 28.11 -1.27 2.33
N TYR A 171 28.41 -0.32 1.44
CA TYR A 171 27.44 0.27 0.53
C TYR A 171 26.76 -0.80 -0.34
N VAL A 172 27.53 -1.68 -0.98
CA VAL A 172 26.97 -2.74 -1.84
C VAL A 172 26.06 -3.68 -1.05
N CYS A 173 26.45 -4.06 0.16
CA CYS A 173 25.63 -4.90 1.04
C CYS A 173 24.32 -4.20 1.43
N ASN A 174 24.39 -2.92 1.80
CA ASN A 174 23.19 -2.14 2.13
C ASN A 174 22.26 -1.95 0.91
N VAL A 175 22.79 -1.73 -0.29
CA VAL A 175 21.99 -1.66 -1.53
C VAL A 175 21.32 -3.01 -1.80
N ALA A 176 22.03 -4.11 -1.64
CA ALA A 176 21.51 -5.46 -1.84
C ALA A 176 20.35 -5.77 -0.87
N PHE A 177 20.51 -5.46 0.42
CA PHE A 177 19.45 -5.57 1.42
C PHE A 177 18.23 -4.70 1.06
N LEU A 178 18.45 -3.43 0.70
CA LEU A 178 17.37 -2.52 0.31
C LEU A 178 16.62 -3.04 -0.92
N THR A 179 17.32 -3.66 -1.86
CA THR A 179 16.71 -4.25 -3.06
C THR A 179 15.75 -5.37 -2.68
N ASP A 180 16.17 -6.31 -1.84
CA ASP A 180 15.32 -7.42 -1.40
C ASP A 180 14.09 -6.93 -0.60
N ILE A 181 14.28 -6.07 0.40
CA ILE A 181 13.17 -5.63 1.26
C ILE A 181 12.17 -4.75 0.50
N PHE A 182 12.64 -3.87 -0.39
CA PHE A 182 11.75 -3.08 -1.23
C PHE A 182 11.03 -3.94 -2.28
N SER A 183 11.61 -5.06 -2.73
CA SER A 183 10.93 -6.01 -3.61
C SER A 183 9.74 -6.70 -2.91
N HIS A 184 9.93 -7.15 -1.66
CA HIS A 184 8.84 -7.72 -0.85
C HIS A 184 7.72 -6.73 -0.60
N LEU A 185 8.09 -5.52 -0.19
CA LEU A 185 7.15 -4.44 -0.02
C LEU A 185 6.44 -4.19 -1.38
N ASN A 186 7.16 -4.10 -2.50
CA ASN A 186 6.60 -3.78 -3.82
C ASN A 186 5.55 -4.81 -4.25
N THR A 187 5.79 -6.08 -3.89
CA THR A 187 4.82 -7.17 -4.05
C THR A 187 3.53 -6.89 -3.27
N LEU A 188 3.62 -6.52 -1.98
CA LEU A 188 2.44 -6.13 -1.19
C LEU A 188 1.72 -4.95 -1.86
N ASN A 189 2.43 -3.92 -2.29
CA ASN A 189 1.81 -2.75 -2.91
C ASN A 189 0.98 -3.10 -4.14
N LEU A 190 1.52 -3.94 -5.03
CA LEU A 190 0.78 -4.43 -6.20
C LEU A 190 -0.45 -5.25 -5.78
N GLN A 191 -0.35 -6.02 -4.69
CA GLN A 191 -1.48 -6.75 -4.11
C GLN A 191 -2.53 -5.85 -3.43
N LEU A 192 -2.18 -4.62 -3.02
CA LEU A 192 -3.13 -3.65 -2.47
C LEU A 192 -3.74 -2.74 -3.55
N GLN A 193 -3.08 -2.62 -4.70
CA GLN A 193 -3.53 -1.83 -5.85
C GLN A 193 -4.44 -2.63 -6.79
N GLY A 194 -5.32 -1.95 -7.53
CA GLY A 194 -6.20 -2.58 -8.51
C GLY A 194 -7.68 -2.28 -8.26
N LYS A 195 -8.50 -2.50 -9.29
CA LYS A 195 -9.96 -2.36 -9.19
C LYS A 195 -10.58 -3.63 -8.59
N GLY A 196 -11.76 -3.49 -8.00
CA GLY A 196 -12.56 -4.63 -7.52
C GLY A 196 -12.04 -5.30 -6.25
N LYS A 197 -11.13 -4.67 -5.49
CA LYS A 197 -10.66 -5.18 -4.20
C LYS A 197 -11.50 -4.62 -3.07
N SER A 198 -12.13 -5.50 -2.30
CA SER A 198 -12.85 -5.12 -1.08
C SER A 198 -11.87 -4.87 0.07
N VAL A 199 -12.33 -4.23 1.14
CA VAL A 199 -11.52 -4.08 2.36
C VAL A 199 -11.12 -5.44 2.96
N VAL A 200 -11.98 -6.46 2.82
CA VAL A 200 -11.71 -7.85 3.25
C VAL A 200 -10.49 -8.40 2.52
N ASP A 201 -10.44 -8.24 1.19
CA ASP A 201 -9.31 -8.70 0.38
C ASP A 201 -8.01 -8.00 0.77
N LEU A 202 -8.08 -6.70 1.06
CA LEU A 202 -6.90 -5.91 1.44
C LEU A 202 -6.36 -6.33 2.81
N VAL A 203 -7.24 -6.55 3.79
CA VAL A 203 -6.86 -7.00 5.14
C VAL A 203 -6.13 -8.33 5.09
N GLU A 204 -6.58 -9.29 4.29
CA GLU A 204 -5.89 -10.58 4.15
C GLU A 204 -4.47 -10.43 3.58
N LYS A 205 -4.26 -9.50 2.64
CA LYS A 205 -2.91 -9.23 2.11
C LYS A 205 -2.03 -8.59 3.17
N LEU A 206 -2.59 -7.73 4.02
CA LEU A 206 -1.86 -7.15 5.15
C LEU A 206 -1.48 -8.22 6.18
N ASP A 207 -2.41 -9.10 6.57
CA ASP A 207 -2.16 -10.18 7.54
C ASP A 207 -1.10 -11.14 7.03
N ALA A 208 -1.22 -11.57 5.77
CA ALA A 208 -0.22 -12.41 5.13
C ALA A 208 1.16 -11.72 5.09
N PHE A 209 1.21 -10.40 4.88
CA PHE A 209 2.47 -9.67 4.89
C PHE A 209 3.04 -9.46 6.28
N GLY A 210 2.20 -9.24 7.31
CA GLY A 210 2.62 -9.20 8.70
C GLY A 210 3.33 -10.50 9.10
N ASN A 211 2.72 -11.64 8.77
CA ASN A 211 3.33 -12.95 8.99
C ASN A 211 4.65 -13.13 8.20
N LYS A 212 4.73 -12.60 6.97
CA LYS A 212 5.97 -12.61 6.20
C LYS A 212 7.06 -11.74 6.83
N LEU A 213 6.73 -10.61 7.45
CA LEU A 213 7.72 -9.79 8.15
C LEU A 213 8.35 -10.55 9.32
N ASP A 214 7.58 -11.39 10.03
CA ASP A 214 8.13 -12.29 11.05
C ASP A 214 9.12 -13.30 10.43
N LEU A 215 8.76 -13.89 9.30
CA LEU A 215 9.65 -14.82 8.58
C LEU A 215 10.92 -14.12 8.08
N PHE A 216 10.81 -12.93 7.50
CA PHE A 216 11.94 -12.15 7.01
C PHE A 216 12.86 -11.72 8.15
N HIS A 217 12.28 -11.30 9.28
CA HIS A 217 13.03 -10.93 10.48
C HIS A 217 13.85 -12.11 11.00
N ALA A 218 13.23 -13.27 11.19
CA ALA A 218 13.91 -14.48 11.64
C ALA A 218 14.98 -14.95 10.64
N ASP A 219 14.66 -14.93 9.34
CA ASP A 219 15.58 -15.32 8.27
C ASP A 219 16.83 -14.43 8.22
N LEU A 220 16.67 -13.10 8.31
CA LEU A 220 17.78 -12.15 8.35
C LEU A 220 18.64 -12.36 9.61
N LEU A 221 18.02 -12.48 10.79
CA LEU A 221 18.76 -12.66 12.04
C LEU A 221 19.50 -14.00 12.13
N SER A 222 18.96 -15.05 11.50
CA SER A 222 19.61 -16.36 11.45
C SER A 222 20.80 -16.43 10.48
N GLY A 223 20.95 -15.45 9.58
CA GLY A 223 21.99 -15.47 8.55
C GLY A 223 21.72 -16.39 7.36
N ARG A 224 20.55 -17.04 7.29
CA ARG A 224 20.22 -18.00 6.21
C ARG A 224 19.92 -17.32 4.87
N LEU A 225 19.35 -16.11 4.92
CA LEU A 225 19.07 -15.26 3.77
C LEU A 225 18.23 -15.95 2.67
N LEU A 226 17.21 -16.72 3.06
CA LEU A 226 16.29 -17.39 2.14
C LEU A 226 15.43 -16.40 1.34
N HIS A 227 15.03 -15.30 1.95
CA HIS A 227 14.21 -14.25 1.37
C HIS A 227 15.03 -13.00 1.00
N PHE A 228 16.35 -13.07 1.15
CA PHE A 228 17.29 -11.98 0.89
C PHE A 228 18.37 -12.44 -0.10
N ASN A 229 17.93 -12.87 -1.29
CA ASN A 229 18.81 -13.47 -2.29
C ASN A 229 19.83 -12.46 -2.84
N THR A 230 19.43 -11.19 -2.99
CA THR A 230 20.35 -10.15 -3.45
C THR A 230 21.41 -9.89 -2.40
N LEU A 231 21.05 -9.77 -1.12
CA LEU A 231 22.01 -9.65 -0.03
C LEU A 231 22.95 -10.86 0.05
N LYS A 232 22.42 -12.07 -0.17
CA LYS A 232 23.21 -13.30 -0.18
C LYS A 232 24.25 -13.34 -1.31
N THR A 233 23.87 -12.92 -2.51
CA THR A 233 24.69 -13.07 -3.72
C THR A 233 25.54 -11.84 -4.02
N VAL A 234 24.94 -10.64 -4.00
CA VAL A 234 25.60 -9.36 -4.31
C VAL A 234 26.24 -8.75 -3.07
N GLY A 235 25.61 -8.88 -1.90
CA GLY A 235 26.15 -8.44 -0.61
C GLY A 235 27.00 -9.48 0.11
N GLU A 236 27.28 -10.63 -0.53
CA GLU A 236 28.07 -11.73 0.03
C GLU A 236 27.58 -12.25 1.40
N GLY A 237 26.31 -12.01 1.72
CA GLY A 237 25.69 -12.38 2.99
C GLY A 237 26.10 -11.53 4.20
N ASN A 238 26.77 -10.38 3.99
CA ASN A 238 27.20 -9.50 5.07
C ASN A 238 26.02 -8.72 5.66
N ILE A 239 25.54 -9.15 6.82
CA ILE A 239 24.43 -8.51 7.54
C ILE A 239 24.96 -7.43 8.49
N THR A 240 24.35 -6.26 8.46
CA THR A 240 24.69 -5.14 9.35
C THR A 240 23.63 -4.95 10.44
N ASP A 241 24.02 -4.35 11.56
CA ASP A 241 23.07 -4.02 12.63
C ASP A 241 22.00 -3.02 12.19
N LYS A 242 22.28 -2.20 11.17
CA LYS A 242 21.29 -1.29 10.57
C LYS A 242 20.19 -2.05 9.83
N MET A 243 20.54 -3.13 9.11
CA MET A 243 19.56 -4.00 8.47
C MET A 243 18.64 -4.66 9.51
N LYS A 244 19.22 -5.21 10.59
CA LYS A 244 18.48 -5.81 11.71
C LYS A 244 17.55 -4.80 12.40
N THR A 245 18.06 -3.60 12.65
CA THR A 245 17.28 -2.49 13.23
C THR A 245 16.11 -2.13 12.32
N PHE A 246 16.37 -1.97 11.02
CA PHE A 246 15.35 -1.59 10.05
C PHE A 246 14.24 -2.64 9.95
N ILE A 247 14.56 -3.93 9.85
CA ILE A 247 13.53 -4.96 9.72
C ILE A 247 12.68 -5.09 10.99
N THR A 248 13.29 -4.88 12.16
CA THR A 248 12.57 -4.84 13.45
C THR A 248 11.60 -3.65 13.46
N GLN A 249 12.09 -2.45 13.12
CA GLN A 249 11.25 -1.25 13.04
C GLN A 249 10.13 -1.38 12.00
N LEU A 250 10.41 -1.98 10.84
CA LEU A 250 9.42 -2.21 9.80
C LEU A 250 8.29 -3.10 10.32
N LYS A 251 8.64 -4.21 10.98
CA LYS A 251 7.68 -5.12 11.62
C LYS A 251 6.85 -4.39 12.69
N ASP A 252 7.51 -3.69 13.61
CA ASP A 252 6.82 -3.00 14.71
C ASP A 252 5.89 -1.90 14.19
N ASN A 253 6.35 -1.11 13.22
CA ASN A 253 5.54 -0.08 12.56
C ASN A 253 4.34 -0.68 11.83
N PHE A 254 4.51 -1.84 11.19
CA PHE A 254 3.43 -2.52 10.48
C PHE A 254 2.38 -3.02 11.46
N SER A 255 2.80 -3.71 12.52
CA SER A 255 1.92 -4.17 13.60
C SER A 255 1.16 -3.01 14.24
N ALA A 256 1.86 -1.94 14.65
CA ALA A 256 1.24 -0.79 15.30
C ALA A 256 0.20 -0.07 14.42
N ARG A 257 0.36 -0.12 13.08
CA ARG A 257 -0.55 0.55 12.14
C ARG A 257 -1.74 -0.31 11.72
N PHE A 258 -1.59 -1.63 11.71
CA PHE A 258 -2.58 -2.54 11.12
C PHE A 258 -3.21 -3.52 12.11
N ASN A 259 -2.73 -3.61 13.35
CA ASN A 259 -3.37 -4.40 14.40
C ASN A 259 -4.66 -3.72 14.91
N ASP A 260 -4.62 -2.39 15.10
CA ASP A 260 -5.79 -1.59 15.50
C ASP A 260 -6.64 -1.19 14.29
N PHE A 261 -6.84 -2.12 13.35
CA PHE A 261 -7.65 -1.85 12.17
C PHE A 261 -9.11 -1.61 12.58
N PHE A 262 -9.74 -0.58 12.00
CA PHE A 262 -11.10 -0.16 12.36
C PHE A 262 -12.14 -1.29 12.28
N ILE A 263 -11.91 -2.27 11.41
CA ILE A 263 -12.79 -3.43 11.25
C ILE A 263 -12.15 -4.61 11.97
N SER A 264 -12.87 -5.18 12.95
CA SER A 264 -12.38 -6.35 13.67
C SER A 264 -12.18 -7.54 12.73
N ARG A 265 -11.23 -8.41 13.06
CA ARG A 265 -10.96 -9.62 12.27
C ARG A 265 -12.17 -10.57 12.25
N ASP A 266 -13.00 -10.59 13.30
CA ASP A 266 -14.25 -11.37 13.32
C ASP A 266 -15.26 -10.87 12.28
N VAL A 267 -15.41 -9.55 12.15
CA VAL A 267 -16.33 -8.97 11.16
C VAL A 267 -15.81 -9.21 9.74
N ILE A 268 -14.50 -9.08 9.52
CA ILE A 268 -13.88 -9.45 8.23
C ILE A 268 -14.10 -10.94 7.93
N GLY A 269 -13.88 -11.81 8.92
CA GLY A 269 -14.09 -13.25 8.81
C GLY A 269 -15.54 -13.60 8.50
N PHE A 270 -16.51 -12.94 9.15
CA PHE A 270 -17.93 -13.08 8.87
C PHE A 270 -18.28 -12.75 7.42
N VAL A 271 -17.77 -11.62 6.90
CA VAL A 271 -18.07 -11.22 5.52
C VAL A 271 -17.44 -12.18 4.51
N ARG A 272 -16.27 -12.76 4.82
CA ARG A 272 -15.59 -13.73 3.96
C ARG A 272 -16.26 -15.10 3.99
N ASP A 273 -16.51 -15.62 5.19
CA ASP A 273 -17.07 -16.94 5.42
C ASP A 273 -17.90 -16.94 6.72
N PRO A 274 -19.20 -16.61 6.64
CA PRO A 274 -20.07 -16.58 7.81
C PRO A 274 -20.21 -17.95 8.47
N PHE A 275 -19.82 -19.06 7.81
CA PHE A 275 -19.89 -20.42 8.36
C PHE A 275 -18.75 -20.77 9.31
N THR A 276 -17.78 -19.87 9.47
CA THR A 276 -16.62 -20.07 10.37
C THR A 276 -16.71 -19.24 11.66
N ILE A 277 -17.71 -18.38 11.78
CA ILE A 277 -17.87 -17.44 12.88
C ILE A 277 -18.84 -17.98 13.92
N SER A 278 -18.52 -17.78 15.21
CA SER A 278 -19.47 -18.08 16.28
C SER A 278 -20.62 -17.07 16.26
N PRO A 279 -21.90 -17.50 16.26
CA PRO A 279 -23.04 -16.60 16.37
C PRO A 279 -23.02 -15.74 17.63
N SER A 280 -22.49 -16.27 18.73
CA SER A 280 -22.33 -15.56 19.99
C SER A 280 -20.87 -15.18 20.25
N GLY A 281 -20.66 -14.17 21.11
CA GLY A 281 -19.34 -13.76 21.58
C GLY A 281 -18.82 -12.50 20.89
N GLU A 282 -17.52 -12.45 20.61
CA GLU A 282 -16.84 -11.23 20.19
C GLU A 282 -17.37 -10.67 18.86
N PHE A 283 -17.79 -11.54 17.93
CA PHE A 283 -18.33 -11.12 16.64
C PHE A 283 -19.56 -10.20 16.77
N SER A 284 -20.61 -10.63 17.48
CA SER A 284 -21.87 -9.87 17.55
C SER A 284 -21.66 -8.52 18.25
N THR A 285 -20.85 -8.52 19.31
CA THR A 285 -20.44 -7.30 20.01
C THR A 285 -19.64 -6.35 19.11
N ASN A 286 -18.70 -6.88 18.31
CA ASN A 286 -17.89 -6.08 17.38
C ASN A 286 -18.73 -5.55 16.21
N ALA A 287 -19.70 -6.33 15.72
CA ALA A 287 -20.63 -5.93 14.68
C ALA A 287 -21.49 -4.74 15.11
N VAL A 288 -22.08 -4.79 16.31
CA VAL A 288 -22.96 -3.71 16.84
C VAL A 288 -22.19 -2.42 17.11
N LYS A 289 -20.92 -2.52 17.54
CA LYS A 289 -20.03 -1.36 17.68
C LYS A 289 -19.77 -0.66 16.34
N MET A 290 -19.68 -1.44 15.26
CA MET A 290 -19.39 -0.94 13.92
C MET A 290 -20.63 -0.35 13.25
N LEU A 291 -21.76 -1.03 13.37
CA LEU A 291 -23.04 -0.60 12.83
C LEU A 291 -24.15 -0.95 13.85
N PRO A 292 -24.95 0.03 14.33
CA PRO A 292 -25.91 -0.18 15.41
C PRO A 292 -27.14 -0.95 14.92
N LEU A 293 -26.95 -2.25 14.70
CA LEU A 293 -27.96 -3.22 14.32
C LEU A 293 -28.47 -3.95 15.57
N ASP A 294 -29.60 -4.65 15.43
CA ASP A 294 -30.13 -5.53 16.48
C ASP A 294 -29.21 -6.75 16.67
N GLU A 295 -28.56 -6.83 17.84
CA GLU A 295 -27.65 -7.92 18.17
C GLU A 295 -28.34 -9.28 18.16
N ALA A 296 -29.56 -9.38 18.70
CA ALA A 296 -30.30 -10.65 18.75
C ALA A 296 -30.65 -11.11 17.33
N ALA A 297 -31.01 -10.17 16.44
CA ALA A 297 -31.23 -10.48 15.04
C ALA A 297 -29.96 -10.96 14.33
N ILE A 298 -28.79 -10.36 14.61
CA ILE A 298 -27.49 -10.85 14.09
C ILE A 298 -27.27 -12.30 14.52
N GLN A 299 -27.43 -12.60 15.81
CA GLN A 299 -27.18 -13.93 16.36
C GLN A 299 -28.15 -14.97 15.77
N SER A 300 -29.44 -14.66 15.72
CA SER A 300 -30.47 -15.57 15.17
C SER A 300 -30.25 -15.83 13.69
N GLN A 301 -30.10 -14.77 12.87
CA GLN A 301 -29.89 -14.92 11.43
C GLN A 301 -28.60 -15.65 11.12
N LEU A 302 -27.54 -15.46 11.93
CA LEU A 302 -26.27 -16.17 11.72
C LEU A 302 -26.41 -17.66 12.03
N ALA A 303 -27.14 -18.03 13.08
CA ALA A 303 -27.44 -19.43 13.36
C ALA A 303 -28.27 -20.08 12.23
N GLU A 304 -29.24 -19.36 11.68
CA GLU A 304 -30.09 -19.83 10.59
C GLU A 304 -29.34 -19.98 9.27
N ILE A 305 -28.55 -18.98 8.85
CA ILE A 305 -27.78 -19.05 7.60
C ILE A 305 -26.73 -20.16 7.65
N GLN A 306 -26.16 -20.44 8.83
CA GLN A 306 -25.19 -21.50 9.03
C GLN A 306 -25.80 -22.91 8.94
N ALA A 307 -27.06 -23.06 9.35
CA ALA A 307 -27.82 -24.30 9.21
C ALA A 307 -28.36 -24.52 7.78
N ALA A 308 -28.44 -23.46 6.97
CA ALA A 308 -28.90 -23.50 5.59
C ALA A 308 -27.82 -24.06 4.65
N GLY A 309 -27.93 -25.34 4.29
CA GLY A 309 -26.92 -26.03 3.46
C GLY A 309 -26.78 -25.48 2.03
N ASP A 310 -27.86 -24.94 1.47
CA ASP A 310 -27.90 -24.23 0.19
C ASP A 310 -27.10 -22.92 0.22
N MET A 311 -27.14 -22.18 1.33
CA MET A 311 -26.39 -20.93 1.48
C MET A 311 -24.87 -21.15 1.43
N LYS A 312 -24.38 -22.27 1.98
CA LYS A 312 -22.95 -22.63 1.90
C LYS A 312 -22.53 -22.96 0.46
N ALA A 313 -23.40 -23.62 -0.29
CA ALA A 313 -23.17 -23.88 -1.71
C ALA A 313 -23.23 -22.58 -2.53
N ALA A 314 -24.17 -21.69 -2.23
CA ALA A 314 -24.31 -20.38 -2.86
C ALA A 314 -23.06 -19.51 -2.67
N LEU A 315 -22.48 -19.47 -1.47
CA LEU A 315 -21.23 -18.75 -1.21
C LEU A 315 -20.08 -19.27 -2.08
N ARG A 316 -19.95 -20.59 -2.19
CA ARG A 316 -18.90 -21.24 -3.00
C ARG A 316 -19.08 -21.03 -4.50
N GLY A 317 -20.33 -20.95 -4.96
CA GLY A 317 -20.69 -20.76 -6.36
C GLY A 317 -20.76 -19.31 -6.81
N ALA A 318 -20.69 -18.34 -5.88
CA ALA A 318 -20.83 -16.93 -6.20
C ALA A 318 -19.60 -16.38 -6.95
N GLU A 319 -19.85 -15.50 -7.93
CA GLU A 319 -18.80 -14.83 -8.69
C GLU A 319 -17.94 -13.89 -7.83
N SER A 320 -18.52 -13.36 -6.75
CA SER A 320 -17.83 -12.51 -5.78
C SER A 320 -18.55 -12.51 -4.42
N LEU A 321 -17.86 -12.07 -3.37
CA LEU A 321 -18.48 -11.89 -2.05
C LEU A 321 -19.69 -10.95 -2.12
N SER A 322 -19.58 -9.85 -2.86
CA SER A 322 -20.69 -8.92 -3.04
C SER A 322 -21.88 -9.57 -3.74
N ALA A 323 -21.65 -10.40 -4.76
CA ALA A 323 -22.73 -11.12 -5.44
C ALA A 323 -23.45 -12.08 -4.47
N PHE A 324 -22.71 -12.82 -3.64
CA PHE A 324 -23.29 -13.67 -2.60
C PHE A 324 -24.19 -12.88 -1.66
N TRP A 325 -23.66 -11.84 -1.01
CA TRP A 325 -24.41 -11.05 -0.03
C TRP A 325 -25.62 -10.32 -0.64
N VAL A 326 -25.52 -9.85 -1.88
CA VAL A 326 -26.65 -9.24 -2.60
C VAL A 326 -27.75 -10.28 -2.89
N SER A 327 -27.37 -11.53 -3.19
CA SER A 327 -28.31 -12.62 -3.47
C SER A 327 -28.96 -13.23 -2.24
N CYS A 328 -28.45 -12.95 -1.03
CA CYS A 328 -29.04 -13.46 0.21
C CYS A 328 -30.53 -13.05 0.35
N PRO A 329 -31.41 -13.99 0.75
CA PRO A 329 -32.82 -13.73 1.04
C PRO A 329 -33.05 -12.63 2.09
N GLU A 330 -34.23 -12.01 2.05
CA GLU A 330 -34.64 -10.96 3.01
C GLU A 330 -34.70 -11.44 4.47
N THR A 331 -34.81 -12.76 4.70
CA THR A 331 -34.71 -13.34 6.04
C THR A 331 -33.36 -13.04 6.70
N TYR A 332 -32.32 -12.74 5.92
CA TYR A 332 -30.97 -12.41 6.39
C TYR A 332 -30.63 -10.92 6.24
N ASP A 333 -31.62 -10.03 6.21
CA ASP A 333 -31.41 -8.61 5.90
C ASP A 333 -30.45 -7.89 6.87
N THR A 334 -30.44 -8.28 8.15
CA THR A 334 -29.52 -7.70 9.15
C THR A 334 -28.08 -8.08 8.83
N LEU A 335 -27.83 -9.35 8.52
CA LEU A 335 -26.50 -9.84 8.10
C LEU A 335 -26.07 -9.24 6.76
N LYS A 336 -26.99 -9.16 5.81
CA LYS A 336 -26.78 -8.54 4.50
C LYS A 336 -26.40 -7.07 4.63
N THR A 337 -27.10 -6.33 5.49
CA THR A 337 -26.80 -4.92 5.78
C THR A 337 -25.40 -4.76 6.35
N LEU A 338 -25.01 -5.59 7.32
CA LEU A 338 -23.66 -5.57 7.89
C LEU A 338 -22.59 -5.90 6.84
N ALA A 339 -22.80 -6.95 6.05
CA ALA A 339 -21.83 -7.37 5.04
C ALA A 339 -21.69 -6.34 3.92
N MET A 340 -22.79 -5.77 3.45
CA MET A 340 -22.76 -4.70 2.44
C MET A 340 -22.14 -3.42 2.98
N TYR A 341 -22.33 -3.10 4.27
CA TYR A 341 -21.65 -1.99 4.93
C TYR A 341 -20.13 -2.15 4.87
N VAL A 342 -19.60 -3.35 5.14
CA VAL A 342 -18.16 -3.65 5.04
C VAL A 342 -17.68 -3.67 3.58
N LEU A 343 -18.42 -4.32 2.67
CA LEU A 343 -18.01 -4.49 1.27
C LEU A 343 -18.03 -3.18 0.47
N THR A 344 -18.83 -2.20 0.90
CA THR A 344 -18.86 -0.85 0.31
C THR A 344 -17.77 0.06 0.87
N MET A 345 -17.00 -0.38 1.86
CA MET A 345 -15.84 0.37 2.35
C MET A 345 -14.71 0.35 1.34
N PHE A 346 -14.16 1.52 1.06
CA PHE A 346 -12.92 1.66 0.32
C PHE A 346 -11.74 1.53 1.29
N GLY A 347 -10.86 0.54 1.10
CA GLY A 347 -9.64 0.43 1.90
C GLY A 347 -8.49 1.31 1.38
N SER A 348 -8.60 1.83 0.15
CA SER A 348 -7.55 2.64 -0.47
C SER A 348 -8.10 3.74 -1.37
N ILE A 349 -7.27 4.76 -1.63
CA ILE A 349 -7.54 5.81 -2.60
C ILE A 349 -6.96 5.49 -3.99
N TYR A 350 -6.63 4.22 -4.26
CA TYR A 350 -6.00 3.79 -5.51
C TYR A 350 -6.76 4.25 -6.76
N THR A 351 -8.09 4.12 -6.76
CA THR A 351 -8.92 4.54 -7.90
C THR A 351 -8.78 6.04 -8.19
N CYS A 352 -8.64 6.86 -7.15
CA CYS A 352 -8.38 8.29 -7.29
C CYS A 352 -6.97 8.52 -7.85
N GLU A 353 -5.94 7.93 -7.25
CA GLU A 353 -4.55 8.10 -7.69
C GLU A 353 -4.30 7.60 -9.11
N ALA A 354 -4.93 6.49 -9.50
CA ALA A 354 -4.84 5.93 -10.85
C ALA A 354 -5.45 6.87 -11.89
N ALA A 355 -6.58 7.50 -11.58
CA ALA A 355 -7.18 8.50 -12.44
C ALA A 355 -6.29 9.75 -12.57
N PHE A 356 -5.76 10.28 -11.46
CA PHE A 356 -4.81 11.40 -11.49
C PHE A 356 -3.55 11.07 -12.29
N SER A 357 -3.00 9.86 -12.11
CA SER A 357 -1.81 9.42 -12.86
C SER A 357 -2.08 9.38 -14.37
N LYS A 358 -3.29 8.94 -14.78
CA LYS A 358 -3.71 8.94 -16.18
C LYS A 358 -3.90 10.35 -16.74
N MET A 359 -4.42 11.28 -15.95
CA MET A 359 -4.53 12.69 -16.36
C MET A 359 -3.16 13.34 -16.55
N ASN A 360 -2.21 13.08 -15.63
CA ASN A 360 -0.84 13.60 -15.75
C ASN A 360 -0.13 13.06 -17.00
N SER A 361 -0.40 11.82 -17.42
CA SER A 361 0.14 11.30 -18.68
C SER A 361 -0.48 11.94 -19.93
N VAL A 362 -1.65 12.56 -19.82
CA VAL A 362 -2.34 13.24 -20.93
C VAL A 362 -1.95 14.72 -21.01
N CYS A 363 -1.60 15.36 -19.89
CA CYS A 363 -1.16 16.77 -19.87
C CYS A 363 0.36 16.97 -20.10
N LEU A 364 1.11 15.89 -20.35
CA LEU A 364 2.53 15.90 -20.73
C LEU A 364 2.76 15.56 -22.21
N LEU A 365 1.69 15.56 -23.01
CA LEU A 365 1.71 15.66 -24.47
C LEU A 365 1.20 17.05 -24.86
#